data_AF-A0A644SMT9-F1
#
_entry.id   AF-A0A644SMT9-F1
#
_cell.length_a   1.000
_cell.length_b   1.000
_cell.length_c   1.000
_cell.angle_alpha   90.00
_cell.angle_beta   90.00
_cell.angle_gamma   90.00
#
_symmetry.space_group_name_H-M   'P 1'
#
loop_
_entity.id
_entity.type
_entity.pdbx_description
1 polymer ?
#
loop_
_entity_poly.entity_id
_entity_poly.type
_entity_poly.pdbx_seq_one_letter_code
_entity_poly.pdbx_strand_id
1 'polypeptide(L)'
;MNKEKIIVLIVLSLIPNFVFANAGSPMMWFGILHLLWINAIIGIYESNIITSKFNIENRKWLIIMANYISMFIGLYYIAPHFSEINGNVDFWGGKTRLGEYKLKGFIFGMLFSFFATLLIEFPFYLLAIKQKINGWKLIKPFLMANLITNITMFLIYFLIVLFGAKWN
;
A
#
# COMPACT_ATOMS: atom_id res chain seq x y z
N MET A 1 50.20 17.04 -6.21
CA MET A 1 48.88 17.20 -5.54
C MET A 1 49.12 17.94 -4.23
N ASN A 2 48.46 19.09 -3.98
CA ASN A 2 48.70 19.88 -2.75
C ASN A 2 48.44 19.05 -1.49
N LYS A 3 49.25 19.25 -0.43
CA LYS A 3 49.12 18.54 0.86
C LYS A 3 47.70 18.62 1.43
N GLU A 4 47.04 19.76 1.25
CA GLU A 4 45.63 19.96 1.63
C GLU A 4 44.68 19.00 0.92
N LYS A 5 44.88 18.77 -0.38
CA LYS A 5 44.07 17.82 -1.16
C LYS A 5 44.26 16.38 -0.69
N ILE A 6 45.49 16.02 -0.27
CA ILE A 6 45.80 14.69 0.28
C ILE A 6 45.10 14.50 1.64
N ILE A 7 45.16 15.51 2.51
CA ILE A 7 44.52 15.46 3.83
C ILE A 7 43.00 15.36 3.68
N VAL A 8 42.39 16.14 2.78
CA VAL A 8 40.96 16.05 2.48
C VAL A 8 40.58 14.66 1.96
N LEU A 9 41.38 14.07 1.07
CA LEU A 9 41.11 12.73 0.54
C LEU A 9 41.20 11.66 1.63
N ILE A 10 42.20 11.76 2.51
CA ILE A 10 42.38 10.85 3.65
C ILE A 10 41.20 10.99 4.62
N VAL A 11 40.81 12.21 4.97
CA VAL A 11 39.65 12.46 5.85
C VAL A 11 38.37 11.91 5.21
N LEU A 12 38.13 12.15 3.92
CA LEU A 12 36.98 11.60 3.19
C LEU A 12 37.01 10.06 3.13
N SER A 13 38.19 9.43 3.06
CA SER A 13 38.33 7.97 3.06
C SER A 13 38.17 7.33 4.45
N LEU A 14 38.37 8.12 5.51
CA LEU A 14 38.20 7.73 6.91
C LEU A 14 36.78 7.97 7.42
N ILE A 15 35.96 8.76 6.71
CA ILE A 15 34.52 8.79 6.92
C ILE A 15 34.03 7.38 6.58
N PRO A 16 33.50 6.62 7.56
CA PRO A 16 32.95 5.32 7.26
C PRO A 16 31.91 5.53 6.16
N ASN A 17 32.07 4.83 5.06
CA ASN A 17 30.99 4.63 4.12
C ASN A 17 29.88 3.91 4.88
N PHE A 18 29.01 4.67 5.57
CA PHE A 18 27.68 4.24 5.98
C PHE A 18 26.82 4.10 4.72
N VAL A 19 27.31 3.32 3.76
CA VAL A 19 26.46 2.69 2.77
C VAL A 19 25.74 1.63 3.58
N PHE A 20 24.54 1.94 4.04
CA PHE A 20 23.64 0.92 4.55
C PHE A 20 23.51 -0.13 3.46
N ALA A 21 24.18 -1.28 3.62
CA ALA A 21 24.02 -2.46 2.78
C ALA A 21 22.59 -3.06 2.85
N ASN A 22 21.72 -2.44 3.65
CA ASN A 22 20.31 -2.77 3.80
C ASN A 22 19.46 -1.80 2.98
N ALA A 23 19.77 -1.59 1.71
CA ALA A 23 18.72 -1.11 0.80
C ALA A 23 17.64 -2.20 0.82
N GLY A 24 16.56 -1.97 1.59
CA GLY A 24 15.52 -2.96 1.77
C GLY A 24 14.93 -3.44 0.45
N SER A 25 14.17 -4.52 0.48
CA SER A 25 13.56 -5.06 -0.75
C SER A 25 12.70 -4.00 -1.46
N PRO A 26 12.53 -4.07 -2.79
CA PRO A 26 11.58 -3.21 -3.50
C PRO A 26 10.19 -3.22 -2.86
N MET A 27 9.76 -4.38 -2.31
CA MET A 27 8.52 -4.53 -1.56
C MET A 27 8.50 -3.71 -0.26
N MET A 28 9.62 -3.66 0.47
CA MET A 28 9.75 -2.85 1.69
C MET A 28 9.68 -1.35 1.39
N TRP A 29 10.43 -0.88 0.38
CA TRP A 29 10.40 0.52 -0.04
C TRP A 29 9.04 0.93 -0.61
N PHE A 30 8.43 0.05 -1.40
CA PHE A 30 7.07 0.28 -1.87
C PHE A 30 6.08 0.31 -0.70
N GLY A 31 6.22 -0.55 0.30
CA GLY A 31 5.43 -0.49 1.52
C GLY A 31 5.54 0.85 2.24
N ILE A 32 6.76 1.40 2.37
CA ILE A 32 6.99 2.73 2.98
C ILE A 32 6.38 3.85 2.13
N LEU A 33 6.63 3.85 0.81
CA LEU A 33 6.04 4.83 -0.10
C LEU A 33 4.52 4.75 -0.11
N HIS A 34 3.98 3.53 -0.05
CA HIS A 34 2.56 3.29 0.04
C HIS A 34 2.02 3.92 1.31
N LEU A 35 2.65 3.62 2.44
CA LEU A 35 2.29 4.15 3.75
C LEU A 35 2.37 5.68 3.86
N LEU A 36 3.27 6.34 3.16
CA LEU A 36 3.45 7.79 3.28
C LEU A 36 2.68 8.61 2.24
N TRP A 37 2.63 8.15 0.99
CA TRP A 37 2.18 8.99 -0.14
C TRP A 37 1.09 8.33 -0.97
N ILE A 38 1.22 7.04 -1.28
CA ILE A 38 0.30 6.41 -2.24
C ILE A 38 -1.11 6.34 -1.65
N ASN A 39 -1.29 6.10 -0.34
CA ASN A 39 -2.63 6.11 0.28
C ASN A 39 -3.33 7.48 0.12
N ALA A 40 -2.60 8.59 0.27
CA ALA A 40 -3.17 9.91 0.02
C ALA A 40 -3.59 10.08 -1.45
N ILE A 41 -2.74 9.63 -2.39
CA ILE A 41 -3.03 9.69 -3.82
C ILE A 41 -4.26 8.83 -4.17
N ILE A 42 -4.36 7.61 -3.61
CA ILE A 42 -5.50 6.71 -3.75
C ILE A 42 -6.78 7.40 -3.27
N GLY A 43 -6.79 7.92 -2.04
CA GLY A 43 -7.98 8.58 -1.50
C GLY A 43 -8.40 9.81 -2.31
N ILE A 44 -7.44 10.57 -2.87
CA ILE A 44 -7.74 11.67 -3.81
C ILE A 44 -8.39 11.12 -5.08
N TYR A 45 -7.85 10.05 -5.66
CA TYR A 45 -8.38 9.42 -6.86
C TYR A 45 -9.79 8.86 -6.64
N GLU A 46 -10.04 8.18 -5.53
CA GLU A 46 -11.36 7.64 -5.19
C GLU A 46 -12.40 8.76 -5.03
N SER A 47 -12.05 9.81 -4.29
CA SER A 47 -12.87 11.02 -4.15
C SER A 47 -13.18 11.64 -5.51
N ASN A 48 -12.20 11.71 -6.40
CA ASN A 48 -12.39 12.23 -7.74
C ASN A 48 -13.26 11.31 -8.60
N ILE A 49 -13.12 9.98 -8.53
CA ILE A 49 -13.98 9.02 -9.24
C ILE A 49 -15.44 9.19 -8.79
N ILE A 50 -15.67 9.25 -7.48
CA ILE A 50 -17.01 9.45 -6.89
C ILE A 50 -17.62 10.77 -7.37
N THR A 51 -16.83 11.85 -7.40
CA THR A 51 -17.31 13.18 -7.82
C THR A 51 -17.55 13.24 -9.33
N SER A 52 -16.55 12.91 -10.15
CA SER A 52 -16.58 13.10 -11.61
C SER A 52 -17.50 12.13 -12.34
N LYS A 53 -17.55 10.86 -11.91
CA LYS A 53 -18.30 9.81 -12.62
C LYS A 53 -19.72 9.65 -12.10
N PHE A 54 -19.94 9.93 -10.81
CA PHE A 54 -21.24 9.74 -10.17
C PHE A 54 -21.91 11.03 -9.72
N ASN A 55 -21.22 12.18 -9.85
CA ASN A 55 -21.72 13.50 -9.43
C ASN A 55 -22.08 13.56 -7.93
N ILE A 56 -21.33 12.83 -7.10
CA ILE A 56 -21.55 12.76 -5.65
C ILE A 56 -20.51 13.59 -4.93
N GLU A 57 -20.96 14.68 -4.33
CA GLU A 57 -20.10 15.51 -3.50
C GLU A 57 -19.73 14.77 -2.21
N ASN A 58 -18.44 14.80 -1.91
CA ASN A 58 -17.87 14.12 -0.75
C ASN A 58 -16.81 14.98 -0.06
N ARG A 59 -16.54 14.67 1.20
CA ARG A 59 -15.45 15.24 2.00
C ARG A 59 -14.18 14.42 1.71
N LYS A 60 -13.40 14.86 0.71
CA LYS A 60 -12.17 14.20 0.26
C LYS A 60 -11.24 13.74 1.39
N TRP A 61 -11.07 14.56 2.43
CA TRP A 61 -10.21 14.24 3.56
C TRP A 61 -10.67 13.00 4.35
N LEU A 62 -11.98 12.73 4.43
CA LEU A 62 -12.50 11.52 5.08
C LEU A 62 -12.19 10.26 4.27
N ILE A 63 -12.20 10.35 2.94
CA ILE A 63 -11.84 9.23 2.06
C ILE A 63 -10.35 8.94 2.17
N ILE A 64 -9.50 9.98 2.16
CA ILE A 64 -8.06 9.84 2.40
C ILE A 64 -7.81 9.18 3.76
N MET A 65 -8.45 9.69 4.81
CA MET A 65 -8.31 9.15 6.17
C MET A 65 -8.77 7.69 6.26
N ALA A 66 -9.87 7.33 5.59
CA ALA A 66 -10.36 5.95 5.51
C ALA A 66 -9.29 5.01 4.94
N ASN A 67 -8.61 5.44 3.87
CA ASN A 67 -7.58 4.67 3.19
C ASN A 67 -6.33 4.46 4.06
N TYR A 68 -5.90 5.48 4.82
CA TYR A 68 -4.86 5.31 5.83
C TYR A 68 -5.28 4.35 6.94
N ILE A 69 -6.51 4.47 7.44
CA ILE A 69 -7.03 3.60 8.50
C ILE A 69 -7.11 2.15 8.02
N SER A 70 -7.62 1.91 6.81
CA SER A 70 -7.70 0.57 6.21
C SER A 70 -6.32 -0.04 6.03
N MET A 71 -5.33 0.74 5.59
CA MET A 71 -3.94 0.30 5.51
C MET A 71 -3.35 -0.03 6.89
N PHE A 72 -3.51 0.82 7.92
CA PHE A 72 -2.98 0.53 9.26
C PHE A 72 -3.62 -0.73 9.86
N ILE A 73 -4.94 -0.89 9.72
CA ILE A 73 -5.63 -2.10 10.16
C ILE A 73 -5.14 -3.32 9.37
N GLY A 74 -4.98 -3.16 8.06
CA GLY A 74 -4.39 -4.15 7.17
C GLY A 74 -3.01 -4.63 7.63
N LEU A 75 -2.13 -3.68 7.96
CA LEU A 75 -0.75 -3.95 8.36
C LEU A 75 -0.64 -4.58 9.75
N TYR A 76 -1.36 -4.05 10.75
CA TYR A 76 -1.18 -4.45 12.16
C TYR A 76 -2.09 -5.58 12.62
N TYR A 77 -3.24 -5.79 11.97
CA TYR A 77 -4.21 -6.80 12.41
C TYR A 77 -4.43 -7.89 11.36
N ILE A 78 -4.67 -7.51 10.11
CA ILE A 78 -5.05 -8.47 9.07
C ILE A 78 -3.84 -9.31 8.65
N ALA A 79 -2.74 -8.66 8.28
CA ALA A 79 -1.55 -9.35 7.80
C ALA A 79 -0.94 -10.33 8.81
N PRO A 80 -0.74 -9.95 10.09
CA PRO A 80 -0.18 -10.87 11.08
C PRO A 80 -1.10 -12.06 11.33
N HIS A 81 -2.42 -11.81 11.45
CA HIS A 81 -3.39 -12.87 11.69
C HIS A 81 -3.47 -13.88 10.53
N PHE A 82 -3.46 -13.39 9.28
CA PHE A 82 -3.42 -14.28 8.11
C PHE A 82 -2.11 -15.06 8.00
N SER A 83 -1.00 -14.43 8.40
CA SER A 83 0.31 -15.08 8.45
C SER A 83 0.38 -16.20 9.48
N GLU A 84 -0.24 -16.00 10.65
CA GLU A 84 -0.30 -17.00 11.73
C GLU A 84 -1.21 -18.18 11.36
N ILE A 85 -2.42 -17.91 10.84
CA ILE A 85 -3.41 -18.95 10.54
C ILE A 85 -2.97 -19.84 9.38
N ASN A 86 -2.39 -19.27 8.32
CA ASN A 86 -2.08 -20.03 7.11
C ASN A 86 -0.66 -20.60 7.08
N GLY A 87 0.12 -20.40 8.15
CA GLY A 87 1.57 -20.71 8.17
C GLY A 87 2.36 -20.00 7.07
N ASN A 88 1.76 -18.97 6.46
CA ASN A 88 2.33 -18.23 5.36
C ASN A 88 2.99 -17.00 5.97
N VAL A 89 4.26 -17.17 6.36
CA VAL A 89 5.06 -16.18 7.12
C VAL A 89 5.20 -14.81 6.44
N ASP A 90 4.70 -14.67 5.22
CA ASP A 90 5.08 -13.57 4.35
C ASP A 90 3.99 -13.05 3.41
N PHE A 91 2.87 -12.66 4.00
CA PHE A 91 1.73 -12.05 3.30
C PHE A 91 2.12 -10.80 2.49
N TRP A 92 3.15 -10.05 2.92
CA TRP A 92 3.61 -8.79 2.30
C TRP A 92 5.10 -8.76 1.91
N GLY A 93 5.81 -9.89 1.84
CA GLY A 93 7.23 -9.83 1.44
C GLY A 93 8.22 -9.35 2.50
N GLY A 94 7.79 -9.21 3.77
CA GLY A 94 8.57 -8.66 4.88
C GLY A 94 9.41 -9.68 5.67
N LYS A 95 9.13 -10.98 5.58
CA LYS A 95 9.84 -12.03 6.34
C LYS A 95 10.32 -13.22 5.49
N THR A 96 10.05 -13.27 4.18
CA THR A 96 10.69 -14.29 3.34
C THR A 96 12.20 -14.09 3.32
N ARG A 97 12.93 -15.20 3.40
CA ARG A 97 14.29 -15.24 2.82
C ARG A 97 14.12 -14.84 1.36
N LEU A 98 14.75 -13.73 0.97
CA LEU A 98 14.79 -13.17 -0.39
C LEU A 98 14.35 -14.18 -1.46
N GLY A 99 13.07 -14.10 -1.87
CA GLY A 99 12.62 -14.63 -3.14
C GLY A 99 11.78 -15.90 -3.17
N GLU A 100 11.11 -16.36 -2.10
CA GLU A 100 10.11 -17.45 -2.21
C GLU A 100 8.69 -16.97 -1.93
N TYR A 101 7.93 -16.65 -2.97
CA TYR A 101 6.54 -16.22 -2.85
C TYR A 101 5.60 -17.32 -3.36
N LYS A 102 4.66 -17.74 -2.52
CA LYS A 102 3.59 -18.66 -2.93
C LYS A 102 2.48 -17.87 -3.61
N LEU A 103 2.33 -18.04 -4.93
CA LEU A 103 1.33 -17.32 -5.74
C LEU A 103 -0.08 -17.42 -5.17
N LYS A 104 -0.49 -18.62 -4.72
CA LYS A 104 -1.80 -18.84 -4.09
C LYS A 104 -2.00 -17.96 -2.86
N GLY A 105 -1.02 -17.93 -1.96
CA GLY A 105 -1.08 -17.14 -0.73
C GLY A 105 -1.15 -15.64 -1.00
N PHE A 106 -0.39 -15.17 -2.00
CA PHE A 106 -0.45 -13.77 -2.46
C PHE A 106 -1.85 -13.40 -3.00
N ILE A 107 -2.41 -14.21 -3.90
CA ILE A 107 -3.74 -13.93 -4.49
C ILE A 107 -4.83 -13.92 -3.41
N PHE A 108 -4.87 -14.94 -2.54
CA PHE A 108 -5.83 -14.97 -1.45
C PHE A 108 -5.65 -13.79 -0.50
N GLY A 109 -4.41 -13.41 -0.20
CA GLY A 109 -4.13 -12.27 0.64
C GLY A 109 -4.66 -10.97 0.07
N MET A 110 -4.44 -10.73 -1.22
CA MET A 110 -4.96 -9.55 -1.90
C MET A 110 -6.49 -9.53 -1.95
N LEU A 111 -7.13 -10.69 -2.17
CA LEU A 111 -8.60 -10.82 -2.11
C LEU A 111 -9.16 -10.49 -0.72
N PHE A 112 -8.60 -11.08 0.34
CA PHE A 112 -9.04 -10.80 1.70
C PHE A 112 -8.80 -9.35 2.11
N SER A 113 -7.63 -8.80 1.74
CA SER A 113 -7.34 -7.38 1.97
C SER A 113 -8.37 -6.49 1.29
N PHE A 114 -8.75 -6.78 0.04
CA PHE A 114 -9.78 -6.02 -0.67
C PHE A 114 -11.12 -6.02 0.10
N PHE A 115 -11.61 -7.18 0.53
CA PHE A 115 -12.86 -7.24 1.29
C PHE A 115 -12.77 -6.51 2.62
N ALA A 116 -11.64 -6.60 3.31
CA ALA A 116 -11.43 -5.87 4.55
C ALA A 116 -11.39 -4.37 4.33
N THR A 117 -10.73 -3.90 3.27
CA THR A 117 -10.74 -2.49 2.86
C THR A 117 -12.17 -2.01 2.64
N LEU A 118 -12.99 -2.76 1.91
CA LEU A 118 -14.40 -2.41 1.73
C LEU A 118 -15.15 -2.26 3.05
N LEU A 119 -14.97 -3.20 3.99
CA LEU A 119 -15.65 -3.16 5.28
C LEU A 119 -15.18 -1.98 6.15
N ILE A 120 -13.88 -1.71 6.17
CA ILE A 120 -13.29 -0.66 7.00
C ILE A 120 -13.59 0.72 6.44
N GLU A 121 -13.51 0.92 5.13
CA GLU A 121 -13.66 2.22 4.51
C GLU A 121 -15.13 2.65 4.36
N PHE A 122 -16.06 1.70 4.26
CA PHE A 122 -17.47 1.99 4.08
C PHE A 122 -18.07 2.97 5.10
N PRO A 123 -17.87 2.83 6.43
CA PRO A 123 -18.40 3.80 7.40
C PRO A 123 -17.86 5.22 7.16
N PHE A 124 -16.58 5.37 6.77
CA PHE A 124 -16.01 6.68 6.46
C PHE A 124 -16.57 7.26 5.16
N TYR A 125 -16.80 6.41 4.16
CA TYR A 125 -17.49 6.81 2.93
C TYR A 125 -18.89 7.33 3.22
N LEU A 126 -19.68 6.66 4.08
CA LEU A 126 -21.00 7.15 4.50
C LEU A 126 -20.92 8.52 5.16
N LEU A 127 -19.90 8.77 5.99
CA LEU A 127 -19.67 10.06 6.64
C LEU A 127 -19.14 11.13 5.65
N ALA A 128 -18.48 10.70 4.57
CA ALA A 128 -17.89 11.60 3.59
C ALA A 128 -18.94 12.22 2.67
N ILE A 129 -19.99 11.49 2.33
CA ILE A 129 -21.02 11.96 1.40
C ILE A 129 -21.79 13.15 1.99
N LYS A 130 -21.95 14.20 1.19
CA LYS A 130 -22.67 15.43 1.62
C LYS A 130 -24.17 15.42 1.28
N GLN A 131 -24.62 14.42 0.54
CA GLN A 131 -25.94 14.36 -0.09
C GLN A 131 -26.72 13.16 0.46
N LYS A 132 -28.06 13.26 0.51
CA LYS A 132 -28.91 12.11 0.88
C LYS A 132 -29.04 11.17 -0.32
N ILE A 133 -28.30 10.06 -0.28
CA ILE A 133 -28.29 9.03 -1.34
C ILE A 133 -28.54 7.67 -0.69
N ASN A 134 -29.39 6.84 -1.29
CA ASN A 134 -29.76 5.53 -0.75
C ASN A 134 -29.60 4.41 -1.80
N GLY A 135 -29.56 3.17 -1.31
CA GLY A 135 -29.59 1.96 -2.13
C GLY A 135 -28.37 1.81 -3.05
N TRP A 136 -28.59 1.29 -4.26
CA TRP A 136 -27.49 1.01 -5.19
C TRP A 136 -26.73 2.25 -5.66
N LYS A 137 -27.39 3.42 -5.68
CA LYS A 137 -26.74 4.70 -6.00
C LYS A 137 -25.72 5.14 -4.94
N LEU A 138 -25.88 4.68 -3.69
CA LEU A 138 -24.94 4.89 -2.60
C LEU A 138 -23.77 3.90 -2.67
N ILE A 139 -24.07 2.63 -2.93
CA ILE A 139 -23.10 1.52 -2.83
C ILE A 139 -22.21 1.41 -4.09
N LYS A 140 -22.80 1.56 -5.29
CA LYS A 140 -22.08 1.41 -6.56
C LYS A 140 -20.86 2.33 -6.70
N PRO A 141 -20.93 3.63 -6.38
CA PRO A 141 -19.76 4.53 -6.47
C PRO A 141 -18.61 4.09 -5.56
N PHE A 142 -18.93 3.69 -4.33
CA PHE A 142 -17.96 3.18 -3.36
C PHE A 142 -17.26 1.93 -3.90
N LEU A 143 -18.04 0.91 -4.28
CA LEU A 143 -17.49 -0.34 -4.81
C LEU A 143 -16.66 -0.09 -6.07
N MET A 144 -17.11 0.78 -6.97
CA MET A 144 -16.39 1.03 -8.22
C MET A 144 -15.08 1.78 -8.01
N ALA A 145 -15.06 2.79 -7.12
CA ALA A 145 -13.85 3.52 -6.79
C ALA A 145 -12.81 2.57 -6.16
N ASN A 146 -13.23 1.84 -5.11
CA ASN A 146 -12.38 0.88 -4.42
C ASN A 146 -11.89 -0.25 -5.33
N LEU A 147 -12.75 -0.79 -6.20
CA LEU A 147 -12.35 -1.85 -7.13
C LEU A 147 -11.26 -1.38 -8.10
N ILE A 148 -11.41 -0.17 -8.66
CA ILE A 148 -10.42 0.39 -9.59
C ILE A 148 -9.08 0.57 -8.89
N THR A 149 -9.07 1.22 -7.72
CA THR A 149 -7.83 1.50 -6.99
C THR A 149 -7.16 0.23 -6.47
N ASN A 150 -7.92 -0.73 -5.94
CA ASN A 150 -7.37 -2.01 -5.49
C ASN A 150 -6.88 -2.89 -6.64
N ILE A 151 -7.52 -2.87 -7.82
CA ILE A 151 -6.96 -3.54 -9.02
C ILE A 151 -5.64 -2.89 -9.42
N THR A 152 -5.55 -1.56 -9.45
CA THR A 152 -4.30 -0.86 -9.74
C THR A 152 -3.21 -1.24 -8.75
N MET A 153 -3.52 -1.24 -7.45
CA MET A 153 -2.57 -1.65 -6.41
C MET A 153 -2.17 -3.11 -6.54
N PHE A 154 -3.11 -4.00 -6.85
CA PHE A 154 -2.83 -5.40 -7.11
C PHE A 154 -1.82 -5.57 -8.24
N LEU A 155 -2.01 -4.88 -9.37
CA LEU A 155 -1.08 -4.95 -10.49
C LEU A 155 0.31 -4.45 -10.11
N ILE A 156 0.41 -3.36 -9.35
CA ILE A 156 1.70 -2.82 -8.90
C ILE A 156 2.41 -3.82 -7.98
N TYR A 157 1.71 -4.33 -6.95
CA TYR A 157 2.26 -5.34 -6.04
C TYR A 157 2.67 -6.61 -6.79
N PHE A 158 1.84 -7.07 -7.71
CA PHE A 158 2.13 -8.24 -8.54
C PHE A 158 3.38 -8.05 -9.39
N LEU A 159 3.53 -6.89 -10.03
CA LEU A 159 4.73 -6.56 -10.82
C LEU A 159 5.98 -6.51 -9.94
N ILE A 160 5.91 -5.89 -8.75
CA ILE A 160 7.03 -5.84 -7.81
C ILE A 160 7.48 -7.25 -7.43
N VAL A 161 6.54 -8.13 -7.10
CA VAL A 161 6.84 -9.53 -6.79
C VAL A 161 7.39 -10.25 -8.04
N LEU A 162 6.80 -10.04 -9.22
CA LEU A 162 7.25 -10.65 -10.47
C LEU A 162 8.73 -10.36 -10.79
N PHE A 163 9.18 -9.12 -10.58
CA PHE A 163 10.56 -8.72 -10.82
C PHE A 163 11.51 -9.01 -9.64
N GLY A 164 10.97 -9.22 -8.44
CA GLY A 164 11.75 -9.37 -7.20
C GLY A 164 11.77 -10.77 -6.59
N ALA A 165 11.01 -11.73 -7.13
CA ALA A 165 10.81 -13.06 -6.54
C ALA A 165 11.12 -14.22 -7.50
N LYS A 166 11.47 -15.37 -6.93
CA LYS A 166 11.26 -16.67 -7.57
C LYS A 166 9.88 -17.19 -7.15
N TRP A 167 9.05 -17.52 -8.12
CA TRP A 167 7.74 -18.13 -7.87
C TRP A 167 7.92 -19.63 -7.64
N ASN A 168 7.48 -20.13 -6.48
CA ASN A 168 7.43 -21.56 -6.16
C ASN A 168 5.98 -22.05 -6.11
#